data_AF-A0A2G9MUF4-F1
#
_entry.id   AF-A0A2G9MUF4-F1
#
_cell.length_a   1.000
_cell.length_b   1.000
_cell.length_c   1.000
_cell.angle_alpha   90.00
_cell.angle_beta   90.00
_cell.angle_gamma   90.00
#
_symmetry.space_group_name_H-M   'P 1'
#
loop_
_entity.id
_entity.type
_entity.pdbx_description
1 polymer ?
#
loop_
_entity_poly.entity_id
_entity_poly.type
_entity_poly.pdbx_seq_one_letter_code
_entity_poly.pdbx_strand_id
1 'polypeptide(L)'
;MKPRKSSVNRSTKETTVSVSVNLDGTGKTTVHTGISFLDHLITAFGKHGMMDLKVNAKSNDKIEHHLIEDTAITMGLAIDKALGTR
;
A
#
# COMPACT_ATOMS: atom_id res chain seq x y z
N MET A 1 15.40 9.34 16.48
CA MET A 1 14.66 8.08 16.23
C MET A 1 14.95 7.60 14.82
N LYS A 2 15.02 6.28 14.58
CA LYS A 2 15.05 5.76 13.21
C LYS A 2 13.73 6.11 12.49
N PRO A 3 13.75 6.48 11.20
CA PRO A 3 12.54 6.80 10.46
C PRO A 3 11.64 5.56 10.35
N ARG A 4 10.33 5.72 10.66
CA ARG A 4 9.33 4.64 10.61
C ARG A 4 8.83 4.45 9.18
N LYS A 5 9.75 4.02 8.33
CA LYS A 5 9.57 3.89 6.88
C LYS A 5 9.85 2.47 6.44
N SER A 6 9.10 2.00 5.45
CA SER A 6 9.35 0.71 4.82
C SER A 6 8.94 0.73 3.36
N SER A 7 9.40 -0.28 2.62
CA SER A 7 8.88 -0.60 1.30
C SER A 7 8.84 -2.12 1.14
N VAL A 8 7.76 -2.58 0.53
CA VAL A 8 7.47 -4.00 0.30
C VAL A 8 7.00 -4.16 -1.14
N ASN A 9 7.59 -5.12 -1.83
CA ASN A 9 7.13 -5.58 -3.14
C ASN A 9 6.67 -7.02 -2.99
N ARG A 10 5.52 -7.33 -3.58
CA ARG A 10 4.92 -8.66 -3.60
C ARG A 10 4.49 -8.97 -5.03
N SER A 11 4.95 -10.10 -5.54
CA SER A 11 4.54 -10.60 -6.85
C SER A 11 4.07 -12.04 -6.70
N THR A 12 2.92 -12.32 -7.29
CA THR A 12 2.31 -13.65 -7.40
C THR A 12 2.08 -13.95 -8.87
N LYS A 13 1.39 -15.05 -9.19
CA LYS A 13 0.96 -15.27 -10.58
C LYS A 13 -0.18 -14.31 -10.94
N GLU A 14 -0.97 -13.93 -9.95
CA GLU A 14 -2.21 -13.17 -10.05
C GLU A 14 -1.95 -11.67 -10.05
N THR A 15 -0.97 -11.17 -9.27
CA THR A 15 -0.75 -9.74 -9.09
C THR A 15 0.71 -9.34 -8.96
N THR A 16 0.98 -8.06 -9.21
CA THR A 16 2.24 -7.39 -8.86
C THR A 16 1.90 -6.14 -8.06
N VAL A 17 2.37 -6.05 -6.81
CA VAL A 17 2.06 -4.98 -5.87
C VAL A 17 3.34 -4.41 -5.27
N SER A 18 3.43 -3.08 -5.23
CA SER A 18 4.48 -2.33 -4.54
C SER A 18 3.87 -1.31 -3.59
N VAL A 19 4.33 -1.30 -2.35
CA VAL A 19 3.91 -0.34 -1.32
C VAL A 19 5.13 0.27 -0.66
N SER A 20 5.13 1.60 -0.54
CA SER A 20 6.06 2.36 0.31
C SER A 20 5.27 3.17 1.31
N VAL A 21 5.69 3.15 2.58
CA VAL A 21 5.01 3.88 3.65
C VAL A 21 6.01 4.65 4.51
N ASN A 22 5.63 5.85 4.91
CA ASN A 22 6.20 6.62 6.01
C ASN A 22 5.11 6.87 7.05
N LEU A 23 5.24 6.24 8.22
CA LEU A 23 4.27 6.37 9.32
C LEU A 23 4.37 7.72 10.05
N ASP A 24 5.49 8.43 9.87
CA ASP A 24 5.71 9.80 10.34
C ASP A 24 5.53 10.80 9.18
N GLY A 25 4.45 10.64 8.42
CA GLY A 25 4.19 11.39 7.19
C GLY A 25 3.37 12.66 7.41
N THR A 26 2.90 13.22 6.30
CA THR A 26 1.97 14.36 6.27
C THR A 26 0.69 14.06 5.48
N GLY A 27 0.44 12.79 5.19
CA GLY A 27 -0.71 12.33 4.42
C GLY A 27 -0.50 12.38 2.90
N LYS A 28 0.75 12.51 2.41
CA LYS A 28 1.03 12.52 0.96
C LYS A 28 0.81 11.12 0.39
N THR A 29 -0.29 10.94 -0.34
CA THR A 29 -0.71 9.61 -0.81
C THR A 29 -0.80 9.58 -2.34
N THR A 30 -0.22 8.55 -2.95
CA THR A 30 -0.32 8.25 -4.40
C THR A 30 -0.66 6.79 -4.59
N VAL A 31 -1.76 6.51 -5.29
CA VAL A 31 -2.31 5.15 -5.43
C VAL A 31 -2.66 4.90 -6.89
N HIS A 32 -2.19 3.77 -7.42
CA HIS A 32 -2.55 3.29 -8.75
C HIS A 32 -2.80 1.78 -8.69
N THR A 33 -4.04 1.39 -8.43
CA THR A 33 -4.47 -0.02 -8.57
C THR A 33 -5.20 -0.25 -9.89
N GLY A 34 -5.72 0.80 -10.50
CA GLY A 34 -6.59 0.71 -11.69
C GLY A 34 -8.08 0.58 -11.34
N ILE A 35 -8.43 0.47 -10.05
CA ILE A 35 -9.82 0.48 -9.56
C ILE A 35 -10.04 1.82 -8.83
N SER A 36 -10.75 2.76 -9.46
CA SER A 36 -10.89 4.14 -8.94
C SER A 36 -11.48 4.20 -7.53
N PHE A 37 -12.42 3.32 -7.19
CA PHE A 37 -12.98 3.28 -5.85
C PHE A 37 -11.97 2.82 -4.79
N LEU A 38 -11.18 1.79 -5.08
CA LEU A 38 -10.12 1.32 -4.20
C LEU A 38 -9.03 2.40 -4.03
N ASP A 39 -8.64 3.05 -5.13
CA ASP A 39 -7.66 4.14 -5.12
C ASP A 39 -8.12 5.30 -4.21
N HIS A 40 -9.42 5.65 -4.27
CA HIS A 40 -10.02 6.65 -3.39
C HIS A 40 -9.95 6.24 -1.92
N LEU A 41 -10.33 5.00 -1.58
CA LEU A 41 -10.31 4.50 -0.20
C LEU A 41 -8.89 4.49 0.39
N ILE A 42 -7.90 3.99 -0.36
CA ILE A 42 -6.51 3.97 0.10
C ILE A 42 -5.96 5.40 0.23
N THR A 43 -6.35 6.31 -0.68
CA THR A 43 -5.98 7.72 -0.59
C THR A 43 -6.52 8.36 0.68
N ALA A 44 -7.79 8.12 1.01
CA ALA A 44 -8.40 8.60 2.25
C ALA A 44 -7.69 8.02 3.49
N PHE A 45 -7.38 6.72 3.48
CA PHE A 45 -6.65 6.04 4.55
C PHE A 45 -5.28 6.69 4.82
N GLY A 46 -4.46 6.89 3.79
CA GLY A 46 -3.15 7.55 3.94
C GLY A 46 -3.27 9.01 4.38
N LYS A 47 -4.20 9.77 3.78
CA LYS A 47 -4.44 11.19 4.08
C LYS A 47 -4.86 11.41 5.53
N HIS A 48 -5.87 10.68 6.00
CA HIS A 48 -6.43 10.87 7.34
C HIS A 48 -5.64 10.14 8.43
N GLY A 49 -4.85 9.14 8.07
CA GLY A 49 -3.87 8.51 8.97
C GLY A 49 -2.54 9.27 9.09
N MET A 50 -2.37 10.41 8.38
CA MET A 50 -1.13 11.18 8.33
C MET A 50 0.10 10.36 7.86
N MET A 51 -0.12 9.37 7.01
CA MET A 51 0.94 8.54 6.44
C MET A 51 1.29 9.04 5.04
N ASP A 52 2.59 9.12 4.72
CA ASP A 52 2.96 9.22 3.30
C ASP A 52 2.93 7.81 2.72
N LEU A 53 2.08 7.58 1.74
CA LEU A 53 1.76 6.26 1.23
C LEU A 53 1.84 6.25 -0.30
N LYS A 54 2.64 5.34 -0.85
CA LYS A 54 2.69 5.08 -2.29
C LYS A 54 2.30 3.64 -2.54
N VAL A 55 1.28 3.41 -3.36
CA VAL A 55 0.79 2.08 -3.74
C VAL A 55 0.70 1.99 -5.25
N ASN A 56 1.31 0.96 -5.84
CA ASN A 56 1.05 0.59 -7.23
C ASN A 56 0.75 -0.89 -7.27
N ALA A 57 -0.37 -1.25 -7.88
CA ALA A 57 -0.82 -2.62 -8.00
C ALA A 57 -1.29 -2.89 -9.43
N LYS A 58 -1.05 -4.09 -9.91
CA LYS A 58 -1.49 -4.57 -11.22
C LYS A 58 -1.98 -6.00 -11.09
N SER A 59 -3.17 -6.26 -11.64
CA SER A 59 -3.64 -7.63 -11.84
C SER A 59 -3.06 -8.19 -13.14
N ASN A 60 -2.56 -9.41 -13.07
CA ASN A 60 -2.03 -10.19 -14.20
C ASN A 60 -3.09 -11.15 -14.75
N ASP A 61 -4.07 -11.55 -13.94
CA ASP A 61 -5.16 -12.49 -14.28
C ASP A 61 -6.50 -11.82 -14.58
N LYS A 62 -6.60 -10.49 -14.37
CA LYS A 62 -7.81 -9.65 -14.50
C LYS A 62 -8.92 -9.97 -13.49
N ILE A 63 -8.59 -10.59 -12.35
CA ILE A 63 -9.54 -10.83 -11.27
C ILE A 63 -9.36 -9.74 -10.20
N GLU A 64 -10.42 -8.96 -9.96
CA GLU A 64 -10.38 -7.83 -9.02
C GLU A 64 -10.14 -8.27 -7.57
N HIS A 65 -10.72 -9.41 -7.16
CA HIS A 65 -10.58 -9.94 -5.81
C HIS A 65 -9.11 -10.11 -5.41
N HIS A 66 -8.31 -10.76 -6.25
CA HIS A 66 -6.88 -10.97 -5.98
C HIS A 66 -6.12 -9.65 -5.92
N LEU A 67 -6.45 -8.69 -6.80
CA LEU A 67 -5.83 -7.36 -6.77
C LEU A 67 -6.09 -6.63 -5.46
N ILE A 68 -7.35 -6.64 -5.01
CA ILE A 68 -7.76 -5.99 -3.75
C ILE A 68 -7.06 -6.68 -2.57
N GLU A 69 -7.09 -8.01 -2.53
CA GLU A 69 -6.49 -8.82 -1.47
C GLU A 69 -4.97 -8.61 -1.37
N ASP A 70 -4.22 -8.82 -2.47
CA ASP A 70 -2.76 -8.69 -2.46
C ASP A 70 -2.32 -7.23 -2.22
N THR A 71 -3.14 -6.24 -2.61
CA THR A 71 -2.90 -4.82 -2.24
C THR A 71 -2.98 -4.64 -0.72
N ALA A 72 -4.03 -5.15 -0.09
CA ALA A 72 -4.21 -5.06 1.36
C ALA A 72 -3.13 -5.82 2.14
N ILE A 73 -2.78 -7.04 1.70
CA ILE A 73 -1.69 -7.85 2.29
C ILE A 73 -0.37 -7.07 2.24
N THR A 74 -0.03 -6.51 1.07
CA THR A 74 1.25 -5.79 0.89
C THR A 74 1.27 -4.49 1.72
N MET A 75 0.14 -3.80 1.83
CA MET A 75 0.01 -2.64 2.71
C MET A 75 0.22 -3.00 4.18
N GLY A 76 -0.43 -4.08 4.66
CA GLY A 76 -0.27 -4.58 6.01
C GLY A 76 1.19 -4.91 6.33
N LEU A 77 1.87 -5.65 5.45
CA LEU A 77 3.29 -5.99 5.58
C LEU A 77 4.19 -4.75 5.62
N ALA A 78 3.91 -3.74 4.80
CA ALA A 78 4.67 -2.50 4.81
C ALA A 78 4.49 -1.74 6.13
N ILE A 79 3.25 -1.63 6.62
CA ILE A 79 2.96 -0.97 7.89
C ILE A 79 3.63 -1.69 9.06
N ASP A 80 3.51 -3.02 9.13
CA ASP A 80 4.16 -3.86 10.15
C ASP A 80 5.69 -3.69 10.14
N LYS A 81 6.32 -3.76 8.97
CA LYS A 81 7.75 -3.53 8.84
C LYS A 81 8.17 -2.12 9.26
N ALA A 82 7.35 -1.10 8.99
CA ALA A 82 7.60 0.28 9.42
C ALA A 82 7.34 0.47 10.92
N LEU A 83 6.52 -0.39 11.54
CA LEU A 83 6.33 -0.46 12.98
C LEU A 83 7.65 -0.82 13.68
N GLY A 84 8.44 -1.72 13.11
CA GLY A 84 9.76 -2.07 13.62
C GLY A 84 9.65 -2.90 14.89
N THR A 85 10.41 -2.57 15.94
CA THR A 85 10.31 -3.24 17.25
C THR A 85 9.23 -2.61 18.15
N ARG A 86 8.20 -2.03 17.53
CA ARG A 86 7.05 -1.49 18.25
C ARG A 86 6.21 -2.62 18.81
#